data_AF-A0A8K0HSP4-F1
#
_entry.id   AF-A0A8K0HSP4-F1
#
_cell.length_a   1.000
_cell.length_b   1.000
_cell.length_c   1.000
_cell.angle_alpha   90.00
_cell.angle_beta   90.00
_cell.angle_gamma   90.00
#
_symmetry.space_group_name_H-M   'P 1'
#
loop_
_entity.id
_entity.type
_entity.pdbx_description
1 polymer ?
#
loop_
_entity_poly.entity_id
_entity_poly.type
_entity_poly.pdbx_seq_one_letter_code
_entity_poly.pdbx_strand_id
1 'polypeptide(L)'
;MARSFDLQKKKRVAMPQWSELEADVLELILKRLAAIDIIRFKAVCKCWNIAASSYVSSPLYTPMLQTPWIMFHHNCITKKERSSSLTFFSLSENKPFKIKKDHEDDLVLGLSHGWLLNFNVESRTPYLVNPFSSSEGKIQLPWIDRKFFYLRNFNSVVLSSGPSRSKNFTIAIINSFFPQRLSFWDHGDTKWRSIDILFGKVYEHMICHNGEIYAFSRNTRTVDVWDFHGVSPKQTFYIEGVPQTLHEQWKVTKEKAYSVQRRIYLVESWLEDVLFVDKVFLKESTI
;
A
#
# COMPACT_ATOMS: atom_id res chain seq x y z
N MET A 1 -22.11 -58.64 -52.15
CA MET A 1 -20.84 -58.02 -51.72
C MET A 1 -21.18 -56.67 -51.10
N ALA A 2 -21.33 -56.58 -49.78
CA ALA A 2 -21.58 -55.32 -49.07
C ALA A 2 -20.64 -55.28 -47.85
N ARG A 3 -19.64 -54.40 -47.90
CA ARG A 3 -18.65 -54.20 -46.85
C ARG A 3 -19.26 -53.37 -45.72
N SER A 4 -19.29 -53.93 -44.53
CA SER A 4 -19.50 -53.19 -43.27
C SER A 4 -18.36 -52.19 -43.09
N PHE A 5 -18.68 -50.91 -42.91
CA PHE A 5 -17.74 -49.90 -42.47
C PHE A 5 -17.92 -49.70 -40.96
N ASP A 6 -16.99 -50.27 -40.20
CA ASP A 6 -16.85 -50.02 -38.76
C ASP A 6 -16.36 -48.58 -38.55
N LEU A 7 -17.24 -47.71 -38.08
CA LEU A 7 -16.90 -46.37 -37.61
C LEU A 7 -16.21 -46.49 -36.24
N GLN A 8 -14.88 -46.56 -36.26
CA GLN A 8 -14.07 -46.39 -35.06
C GLN A 8 -14.36 -45.01 -34.44
N LYS A 9 -15.10 -44.99 -33.33
CA LYS A 9 -15.25 -43.81 -32.47
C LYS A 9 -13.85 -43.42 -31.95
N LYS A 10 -13.29 -42.34 -32.49
CA LYS A 10 -12.15 -41.64 -31.89
C LYS A 10 -12.48 -41.32 -30.42
N LYS A 11 -11.81 -41.99 -29.48
CA LYS A 11 -11.79 -41.58 -28.07
C LYS A 11 -11.28 -40.14 -28.01
N ARG A 12 -12.14 -39.18 -27.66
CA ARG A 12 -11.70 -37.85 -27.22
C ARG A 12 -10.89 -38.08 -25.95
N VAL A 13 -9.61 -37.74 -25.98
CA VAL A 13 -8.80 -37.60 -24.76
C VAL A 13 -9.50 -36.53 -23.94
N ALA A 14 -10.07 -36.90 -22.79
CA ALA A 14 -10.69 -35.96 -21.89
C ALA A 14 -9.61 -34.96 -21.48
N MET A 15 -9.82 -33.67 -21.75
CA MET A 15 -8.91 -32.65 -21.25
C MET A 15 -8.90 -32.73 -19.73
N PRO A 16 -7.73 -32.71 -19.07
CA PRO A 16 -7.67 -32.67 -17.63
C PRO A 16 -8.43 -31.44 -17.14
N GLN A 17 -9.42 -31.65 -16.26
CA GLN A 17 -10.17 -30.57 -15.66
C GLN A 17 -9.27 -29.91 -14.60
N TRP A 18 -8.61 -28.82 -14.97
CA TRP A 18 -7.82 -27.99 -14.05
C TRP A 18 -8.62 -27.45 -12.84
N SER A 19 -9.96 -27.51 -12.92
CA SER A 19 -10.90 -27.24 -11.82
C SER A 19 -10.94 -28.33 -10.74
N GLU A 20 -10.45 -29.54 -11.01
CA GLU A 20 -10.39 -30.69 -10.10
C GLU A 20 -9.01 -30.87 -9.45
N LEU A 21 -8.09 -29.93 -9.69
CA LEU A 21 -6.74 -29.99 -9.11
C LEU A 21 -6.81 -29.92 -7.58
N GLU A 22 -6.02 -30.77 -6.92
CA GLU A 22 -5.96 -30.82 -5.45
C GLU A 22 -5.47 -29.49 -4.85
N ALA A 23 -5.98 -29.16 -3.66
CA ALA A 23 -5.68 -27.91 -2.97
C ALA A 23 -4.16 -27.70 -2.76
N ASP A 24 -3.43 -28.79 -2.48
CA ASP A 24 -1.99 -28.75 -2.24
C ASP A 24 -1.20 -28.29 -3.48
N VAL A 25 -1.62 -28.73 -4.67
CA VAL A 25 -0.98 -28.31 -5.93
C VAL A 25 -1.34 -26.85 -6.25
N LEU A 26 -2.59 -26.44 -6.01
CA LEU A 26 -2.99 -25.03 -6.15
C LEU A 26 -2.17 -24.14 -5.22
N GLU A 27 -1.91 -24.56 -3.98
CA GLU A 27 -1.07 -23.83 -3.03
C GLU A 27 0.38 -23.72 -3.51
N LEU A 28 0.96 -24.79 -4.08
CA LEU A 28 2.31 -24.76 -4.66
C LEU A 28 2.42 -23.78 -5.84
N ILE A 29 1.38 -23.68 -6.66
CA ILE A 29 1.31 -22.69 -7.74
C ILE A 29 1.23 -21.29 -7.12
N LEU A 30 0.31 -21.07 -6.18
CA LEU A 30 0.10 -19.77 -5.52
C LEU A 30 1.36 -19.22 -4.83
N LYS A 31 2.19 -20.09 -4.25
CA LYS A 31 3.50 -19.73 -3.67
C LYS A 31 4.48 -19.14 -4.67
N ARG A 32 4.28 -19.39 -5.98
CA ARG A 32 5.12 -18.89 -7.07
C ARG A 32 4.48 -17.74 -7.84
N LEU A 33 3.27 -17.33 -7.47
CA LEU A 33 2.56 -16.27 -8.18
C LEU A 33 2.84 -14.90 -7.59
N ALA A 34 2.88 -13.94 -8.50
CA ALA A 34 2.74 -12.53 -8.27
C ALA A 34 1.46 -12.16 -7.52
N ALA A 35 1.43 -11.00 -6.86
CA ALA A 35 0.17 -10.43 -6.38
C ALA A 35 -0.88 -10.26 -7.50
N ILE A 36 -0.50 -9.81 -8.71
CA ILE A 36 -1.45 -9.66 -9.84
C ILE A 36 -1.95 -11.00 -10.35
N ASP A 37 -1.05 -11.98 -10.40
CA ASP A 37 -1.40 -13.30 -10.91
C ASP A 37 -2.28 -14.04 -9.91
N ILE A 38 -2.15 -13.78 -8.60
CA ILE A 38 -3.11 -14.24 -7.58
C ILE A 38 -4.50 -13.64 -7.83
N ILE A 39 -4.62 -12.36 -8.20
CA ILE A 39 -5.92 -11.77 -8.56
C ILE A 39 -6.51 -12.47 -9.79
N ARG A 40 -5.71 -12.66 -10.83
CA ARG A 40 -6.14 -13.36 -12.05
C ARG A 40 -6.52 -14.80 -11.75
N PHE A 41 -5.77 -15.48 -10.89
CA PHE A 41 -6.03 -16.83 -10.42
C PHE A 41 -7.39 -16.93 -9.71
N LYS A 42 -7.73 -15.95 -8.86
CA LYS A 42 -9.04 -15.86 -8.21
C LYS A 42 -10.20 -15.69 -9.20
N ALA A 43 -9.95 -15.15 -10.38
CA ALA A 43 -10.97 -14.92 -11.41
C ALA A 43 -11.24 -16.15 -12.29
N VAL A 44 -10.45 -17.23 -12.18
CA VAL A 44 -10.58 -18.42 -13.03
C VAL A 44 -11.87 -19.20 -12.74
N CYS A 45 -12.04 -19.66 -11.49
CA CYS A 45 -13.23 -20.40 -11.05
C CYS A 45 -13.42 -20.29 -9.52
N LYS A 46 -14.56 -20.78 -9.00
CA LYS A 46 -14.87 -20.73 -7.56
C LYS A 46 -13.82 -21.50 -6.71
N CYS A 47 -13.41 -22.69 -7.14
CA CYS A 47 -12.43 -23.50 -6.40
C CYS A 47 -11.08 -22.79 -6.28
N TRP A 48 -10.59 -22.19 -7.36
CA TRP A 48 -9.33 -21.44 -7.39
C TRP A 48 -9.42 -20.17 -6.56
N ASN A 49 -10.57 -19.49 -6.57
CA ASN A 49 -10.82 -18.34 -5.71
C ASN A 49 -10.73 -18.70 -4.23
N ILE A 50 -11.36 -19.81 -3.82
CA ILE A 50 -11.32 -20.31 -2.44
C ILE A 50 -9.87 -20.67 -2.06
N ALA A 51 -9.17 -21.43 -2.89
CA ALA A 51 -7.78 -21.81 -2.63
C ALA A 51 -6.86 -20.59 -2.49
N ALA A 52 -6.97 -19.62 -3.39
CA ALA A 52 -6.18 -18.39 -3.35
C ALA A 52 -6.54 -17.49 -2.15
N SER A 53 -7.81 -17.42 -1.77
CA SER A 53 -8.24 -16.65 -0.59
C SER A 53 -7.74 -17.29 0.70
N SER A 54 -7.79 -18.62 0.79
CA SER A 54 -7.21 -19.38 1.91
C SER A 54 -5.70 -19.14 2.02
N TYR A 55 -4.97 -19.22 0.89
CA TYR A 55 -3.53 -18.97 0.86
C TYR A 55 -3.16 -17.55 1.29
N VAL A 56 -3.85 -16.52 0.80
CA VAL A 56 -3.57 -15.11 1.14
C VAL A 56 -3.80 -14.81 2.63
N SER A 57 -4.75 -15.50 3.25
CA SER A 57 -5.05 -15.38 4.69
C SER A 57 -4.15 -16.25 5.58
N SER A 58 -3.36 -17.16 4.98
CA SER A 58 -2.48 -18.06 5.71
C SER A 58 -1.23 -17.33 6.25
N PRO A 59 -0.69 -17.72 7.41
CA PRO A 59 0.64 -17.28 7.87
C PRO A 59 1.77 -17.61 6.88
N LEU A 60 1.54 -18.59 6.00
CA LEU A 60 2.47 -18.98 4.94
C LEU A 60 2.39 -18.06 3.71
N TYR A 61 1.56 -17.02 3.74
CA TYR A 61 1.45 -16.07 2.65
C TYR A 61 2.74 -15.29 2.48
N THR A 62 3.55 -15.75 1.54
CA THR A 62 4.72 -15.04 1.04
C THR A 62 4.42 -14.65 -0.40
N PRO A 63 3.84 -13.46 -0.64
CA PRO A 63 3.72 -12.98 -2.01
C PRO A 63 5.12 -12.93 -2.61
N MET A 64 5.30 -13.47 -3.81
CA MET A 64 6.57 -13.35 -4.50
C MET A 64 6.92 -11.86 -4.58
N LEU A 65 8.13 -11.51 -4.15
CA LEU A 65 8.60 -10.14 -4.12
C LEU A 65 8.61 -9.62 -5.56
N GLN A 66 7.57 -8.88 -5.92
CA GLN A 66 7.47 -8.21 -7.21
C GLN A 66 7.89 -6.76 -7.07
N THR A 67 8.26 -6.20 -8.22
CA THR A 67 8.46 -4.77 -8.42
C THR A 67 7.35 -3.99 -7.70
N PRO A 68 7.71 -3.00 -6.86
CA PRO A 68 6.75 -2.32 -5.99
C PRO A 68 5.60 -1.71 -6.80
N TRP A 69 4.38 -1.90 -6.33
CA TRP A 69 3.20 -1.30 -6.95
C TRP A 69 2.97 0.08 -6.40
N ILE A 70 2.85 1.05 -7.30
CA ILE A 70 2.62 2.44 -6.92
C ILE A 70 1.11 2.65 -6.89
N MET A 71 0.56 2.85 -5.70
CA MET A 71 -0.82 3.30 -5.57
C MET A 71 -0.90 4.78 -5.92
N PHE A 72 -1.73 5.14 -6.90
CA PHE A 72 -2.01 6.54 -7.17
C PHE A 72 -3.10 7.00 -6.19
N HIS A 73 -2.69 7.79 -5.19
CA HIS A 73 -3.66 8.53 -4.39
C HIS A 73 -4.33 9.57 -5.30
N HIS A 74 -5.60 9.33 -5.61
CA HIS A 74 -6.47 10.40 -6.08
C HIS A 74 -6.74 11.28 -4.86
N ASN A 75 -6.14 12.47 -4.80
CA ASN A 75 -6.45 13.48 -3.80
C ASN A 75 -7.89 13.97 -4.03
N CYS A 76 -8.88 13.20 -3.57
CA CYS A 76 -10.28 13.52 -3.74
C CYS A 76 -10.69 14.57 -2.70
N ILE A 77 -10.62 15.84 -3.10
CA ILE A 77 -11.03 16.97 -2.26
C ILE A 77 -12.56 16.96 -2.09
N THR A 78 -13.29 16.44 -3.08
CA THR A 78 -14.77 16.48 -3.11
C THR A 78 -15.44 15.09 -3.15
N LYS A 79 -16.71 15.00 -2.72
CA LYS A 79 -17.49 13.74 -2.79
C LYS A 79 -17.69 13.24 -4.23
N LYS A 80 -17.71 14.14 -5.22
CA LYS A 80 -17.94 13.80 -6.65
C LYS A 80 -16.74 13.14 -7.33
N GLU A 81 -15.55 13.23 -6.73
CA GLU A 81 -14.31 12.66 -7.28
C GLU A 81 -13.96 11.29 -6.67
N ARG A 82 -14.81 10.74 -5.80
CA ARG A 82 -14.56 9.44 -5.17
C ARG A 82 -14.65 8.34 -6.22
N SER A 83 -13.50 7.77 -6.57
CA SER A 83 -13.48 6.56 -7.37
C SER A 83 -13.88 5.38 -6.48
N SER A 84 -14.82 4.57 -6.97
CA SER A 84 -15.18 3.26 -6.41
C SER A 84 -14.08 2.21 -6.56
N SER A 85 -12.94 2.60 -7.17
CA SER A 85 -11.78 1.73 -7.38
C SER A 85 -10.48 2.40 -6.94
N LEU A 86 -9.55 1.58 -6.46
CA LEU A 86 -8.15 1.91 -6.23
C LEU A 86 -7.35 1.68 -7.50
N THR A 87 -6.63 2.70 -7.96
CA THR A 87 -5.74 2.59 -9.11
C THR A 87 -4.31 2.36 -8.64
N PHE A 88 -3.72 1.29 -9.13
CA PHE A 88 -2.33 0.95 -8.88
C PHE A 88 -1.58 0.81 -10.20
N PHE A 89 -0.29 1.08 -10.18
CA PHE A 89 0.59 0.92 -11.32
C PHE A 89 1.49 -0.29 -11.14
N SER A 90 1.42 -1.22 -12.10
CA SER A 90 2.38 -2.32 -12.17
C SER A 90 3.59 -1.87 -12.97
N LEU A 91 4.76 -1.82 -12.33
CA LEU A 91 6.01 -1.52 -13.03
C LEU A 91 6.41 -2.64 -13.98
N SER A 92 6.08 -3.91 -13.67
CA SER A 92 6.42 -5.06 -14.53
C SER A 92 5.61 -5.08 -15.83
N GLU A 93 4.33 -4.71 -15.77
CA GLU A 93 3.45 -4.68 -16.95
C GLU A 93 3.37 -3.31 -17.62
N ASN A 94 3.94 -2.27 -16.98
CA ASN A 94 3.85 -0.87 -17.39
C ASN A 94 2.40 -0.41 -17.65
N LYS A 95 1.46 -0.88 -16.80
CA LYS A 95 0.02 -0.66 -16.97
C LYS A 95 -0.66 -0.37 -15.62
N PRO A 96 -1.68 0.50 -15.62
CA PRO A 96 -2.53 0.68 -14.45
C PRO A 96 -3.52 -0.48 -14.33
N PHE A 97 -3.77 -0.92 -13.11
CA PHE A 97 -4.85 -1.83 -12.77
C PHE A 97 -5.73 -1.23 -11.68
N LYS A 98 -7.00 -1.63 -11.68
CA LYS A 98 -8.02 -1.11 -10.78
C LYS A 98 -8.55 -2.23 -9.90
N ILE A 99 -8.55 -2.00 -8.59
CA ILE A 99 -9.16 -2.89 -7.60
C ILE A 99 -10.41 -2.20 -7.07
N LYS A 100 -11.56 -2.88 -7.06
CA LYS A 100 -12.79 -2.31 -6.49
C LYS A 100 -12.63 -2.17 -4.97
N LYS A 101 -13.14 -1.08 -4.40
CA LYS A 101 -13.27 -0.94 -2.96
C LYS A 101 -14.47 -1.74 -2.45
N ASP A 102 -14.40 -2.21 -1.22
CA ASP A 102 -15.54 -2.82 -0.53
C ASP A 102 -16.68 -1.81 -0.31
N HIS A 103 -16.33 -0.56 0.03
CA HIS A 103 -17.28 0.53 0.20
C HIS A 103 -16.81 1.76 -0.60
N GLU A 104 -17.73 2.37 -1.34
CA GLU A 104 -17.41 3.51 -2.21
C GLU A 104 -16.96 4.76 -1.44
N ASP A 105 -17.46 4.92 -0.21
CA ASP A 105 -17.20 6.08 0.64
C ASP A 105 -15.96 5.94 1.54
N ASP A 106 -15.33 4.77 1.58
CA ASP A 106 -14.16 4.53 2.41
C ASP A 106 -12.94 5.33 1.90
N LEU A 107 -12.32 6.02 2.85
CA LEU A 107 -11.10 6.81 2.64
C LEU A 107 -9.89 5.89 2.81
N VAL A 108 -8.99 5.91 1.83
CA VAL A 108 -7.75 5.14 1.88
C VAL A 108 -6.65 6.04 2.38
N LEU A 109 -6.14 5.74 3.56
CA LEU A 109 -5.18 6.58 4.29
C LEU A 109 -3.73 6.28 3.88
N GLY A 110 -3.45 5.03 3.47
CA GLY A 110 -2.13 4.63 3.00
C GLY A 110 -2.01 3.13 2.73
N LEU A 111 -0.87 2.74 2.18
CA LEU A 111 -0.48 1.37 1.87
C LEU A 111 0.89 1.09 2.48
N SER A 112 1.02 0.00 3.26
CA SER A 112 2.31 -0.48 3.76
C SER A 112 2.28 -2.00 3.89
N HIS A 113 3.39 -2.66 3.53
CA HIS A 113 3.50 -4.13 3.47
C HIS A 113 2.37 -4.85 2.71
N GLY A 114 1.79 -4.21 1.68
CA GLY A 114 0.67 -4.77 0.92
C GLY A 114 -0.69 -4.66 1.61
N TRP A 115 -0.76 -4.01 2.77
CA TRP A 115 -2.00 -3.76 3.51
C TRP A 115 -2.42 -2.30 3.38
N LEU A 116 -3.71 -2.09 3.17
CA LEU A 116 -4.34 -0.78 3.07
C LEU A 116 -4.91 -0.39 4.43
N LEU A 117 -4.57 0.81 4.89
CA LEU A 117 -5.27 1.44 5.99
C LEU A 117 -6.44 2.23 5.43
N ASN A 118 -7.66 1.79 5.74
CA ASN A 118 -8.89 2.44 5.36
C ASN A 118 -9.56 3.09 6.56
N PHE A 119 -10.41 4.07 6.28
CA PHE A 119 -11.28 4.70 7.25
C PHE A 119 -12.71 4.69 6.75
N ASN A 120 -13.57 4.01 7.51
CA ASN A 120 -14.99 3.99 7.23
C ASN A 120 -15.64 5.25 7.81
N VAL A 121 -16.21 6.07 6.92
CA VAL A 121 -16.74 7.40 7.29
C VAL A 121 -18.01 7.30 8.14
N GLU A 122 -18.82 6.25 7.93
CA GLU A 122 -20.10 6.04 8.62
C GLU A 122 -19.89 5.57 10.06
N SER A 123 -19.17 4.46 10.24
CA SER A 123 -18.83 3.88 11.55
C SER A 123 -17.73 4.67 12.28
N ARG A 124 -17.01 5.54 11.56
CA ARG A 124 -15.87 6.33 12.06
C ARG A 124 -14.74 5.46 12.62
N THR A 125 -14.55 4.27 12.07
CA THR A 125 -13.51 3.34 12.51
C THR A 125 -12.47 3.15 11.42
N PRO A 126 -11.17 3.25 11.75
CA PRO A 126 -10.12 2.80 10.86
C PRO A 126 -10.07 1.26 10.84
N TYR A 127 -9.67 0.69 9.72
CA TYR A 127 -9.42 -0.74 9.61
C TYR A 127 -8.30 -1.02 8.60
N LEU A 128 -7.52 -2.07 8.83
CA LEU A 128 -6.56 -2.60 7.88
C LEU A 128 -7.22 -3.69 7.04
N VAL A 129 -6.93 -3.68 5.73
CA VAL A 129 -7.37 -4.73 4.81
C VAL A 129 -6.27 -5.04 3.80
N ASN A 130 -6.07 -6.32 3.51
CA ASN A 130 -5.30 -6.74 2.36
C ASN A 130 -6.22 -6.69 1.12
N PRO A 131 -5.94 -5.85 0.09
CA PRO A 131 -6.79 -5.72 -1.10
C PRO A 131 -6.92 -7.01 -1.92
N PHE A 132 -6.06 -7.99 -1.67
CA PHE A 132 -6.11 -9.30 -2.32
C PHE A 132 -6.78 -10.37 -1.45
N SER A 133 -7.09 -10.08 -0.18
CA SER A 133 -7.86 -10.99 0.68
C SER A 133 -9.36 -10.83 0.44
N SER A 134 -10.13 -11.89 0.63
CA SER A 134 -11.58 -11.75 0.81
C SER A 134 -11.87 -10.90 2.06
N SER A 135 -13.05 -10.28 2.09
CA SER A 135 -13.51 -9.29 3.08
C SER A 135 -13.54 -9.74 4.55
N GLU A 136 -13.25 -11.02 4.84
CA GLU A 136 -13.25 -11.62 6.17
C GLU A 136 -11.95 -11.36 6.97
N GLY A 137 -10.87 -10.90 6.31
CA GLY A 137 -9.56 -10.66 6.94
C GLY A 137 -9.33 -9.23 7.47
N LYS A 138 -10.38 -8.45 7.75
CA LYS A 138 -10.25 -7.05 8.20
C LYS A 138 -9.77 -6.96 9.64
N ILE A 139 -8.75 -6.14 9.91
CA ILE A 139 -8.28 -5.85 11.26
C ILE A 139 -8.85 -4.50 11.68
N GLN A 140 -9.78 -4.52 12.62
CA GLN A 140 -10.40 -3.31 13.16
C GLN A 140 -9.44 -2.59 14.09
N LEU A 141 -9.42 -1.25 14.00
CA LEU A 141 -8.56 -0.41 14.82
C LEU A 141 -9.41 0.42 15.78
N PRO A 142 -8.88 0.75 16.97
CA PRO A 142 -9.59 1.64 17.88
C PRO A 142 -9.74 3.03 17.25
N TRP A 143 -10.73 3.75 17.73
CA TRP A 143 -10.97 5.12 17.29
C TRP A 143 -9.74 6.00 17.56
N ILE A 144 -9.33 6.76 16.54
CA ILE A 144 -8.29 7.78 16.65
C ILE A 144 -8.95 9.15 16.62
N ASP A 145 -8.44 10.10 17.41
CA ASP A 145 -9.08 11.38 17.70
C ASP A 145 -9.67 12.05 16.45
N ARG A 146 -10.88 12.62 16.57
CA ARG A 146 -11.65 13.34 15.53
C ARG A 146 -10.79 14.31 14.73
N LYS A 147 -9.81 14.96 15.39
CA LYS A 147 -8.85 15.89 14.76
C LYS A 147 -8.07 15.28 13.58
N PHE A 148 -7.89 13.96 13.53
CA PHE A 148 -7.18 13.27 12.45
C PHE A 148 -7.90 13.28 11.09
N PHE A 149 -9.24 13.35 11.07
CA PHE A 149 -10.00 13.07 9.84
C PHE A 149 -10.67 14.27 9.20
N TYR A 150 -10.61 15.46 9.83
CA TYR A 150 -11.27 16.65 9.28
C TYR A 150 -10.72 17.10 7.93
N LEU A 151 -9.49 16.72 7.56
CA LEU A 151 -8.82 17.21 6.35
C LEU A 151 -8.56 16.16 5.29
N ARG A 152 -9.09 14.93 5.46
CA ARG A 152 -9.09 13.84 4.44
C ARG A 152 -7.71 13.44 3.88
N ASN A 153 -6.62 13.99 4.41
CA ASN A 153 -5.26 13.80 3.93
C ASN A 153 -4.39 13.34 5.10
N PHE A 154 -3.73 12.21 4.91
CA PHE A 154 -2.65 11.74 5.77
C PHE A 154 -1.36 11.86 5.00
N ASN A 155 -0.31 12.34 5.66
CA ASN A 155 0.97 12.55 4.98
C ASN A 155 1.67 11.22 4.75
N SER A 156 1.61 10.33 5.73
CA SER A 156 2.24 9.01 5.65
C SER A 156 1.64 8.03 6.65
N VAL A 157 1.56 6.76 6.22
CA VAL A 157 1.19 5.59 7.04
C VAL A 157 2.28 4.54 6.84
N VAL A 158 2.80 3.99 7.92
CA VAL A 158 3.80 2.91 7.88
C VAL A 158 3.43 1.81 8.88
N LEU A 159 3.72 0.58 8.51
CA LEU A 159 3.61 -0.59 9.37
C LEU A 159 5.03 -1.09 9.68
N SER A 160 5.26 -1.55 10.91
CA SER A 160 6.55 -2.15 11.28
C SER A 160 6.75 -3.55 10.71
N SER A 161 5.66 -4.27 10.46
CA SER A 161 5.66 -5.52 9.72
C SER A 161 4.29 -5.79 9.11
N GLY A 162 4.24 -6.67 8.11
CA GLY A 162 2.99 -7.07 7.47
C GLY A 162 2.12 -7.92 8.40
N PRO A 163 0.82 -7.60 8.59
CA PRO A 163 -0.10 -8.39 9.42
C PRO A 163 -0.25 -9.85 8.99
N SER A 164 0.05 -10.18 7.73
CA SER A 164 0.11 -11.58 7.26
C SER A 164 1.32 -12.36 7.80
N ARG A 165 2.42 -11.67 8.14
CA ARG A 165 3.70 -12.28 8.56
C ARG A 165 3.86 -12.33 10.08
N SER A 166 3.29 -11.35 10.78
CA SER A 166 3.44 -11.19 12.22
C SER A 166 2.14 -10.72 12.84
N LYS A 167 1.79 -11.28 13.99
CA LYS A 167 0.74 -10.74 14.87
C LYS A 167 1.25 -9.59 15.74
N ASN A 168 2.56 -9.35 15.75
CA ASN A 168 3.20 -8.27 16.47
C ASN A 168 3.65 -7.24 15.44
N PHE A 169 2.79 -6.25 15.19
CA PHE A 169 3.08 -5.14 14.31
C PHE A 169 2.54 -3.84 14.91
N THR A 170 3.16 -2.74 14.52
CA THR A 170 2.80 -1.39 14.93
C THR A 170 2.43 -0.61 13.69
N ILE A 171 1.39 0.20 13.78
CA ILE A 171 1.01 1.17 12.75
C ILE A 171 1.44 2.54 13.25
N ALA A 172 2.13 3.30 12.40
CA ALA A 172 2.38 4.72 12.65
C ALA A 172 1.77 5.60 11.55
N ILE A 173 1.21 6.71 11.98
CA ILE A 173 0.48 7.65 11.13
C ILE A 173 0.90 9.07 11.49
N ILE A 174 1.16 9.89 10.48
CA ILE A 174 1.29 11.33 10.62
C ILE A 174 0.11 12.02 9.94
N ASN A 175 -0.57 12.88 10.69
CA ASN A 175 -1.64 13.71 10.14
C ASN A 175 -1.09 14.93 9.39
N SER A 176 -1.93 15.50 8.52
CA SER A 176 -1.60 16.73 7.79
C SER A 176 -1.96 18.02 8.55
N PHE A 177 -2.28 17.94 9.84
CA PHE A 177 -2.74 19.09 10.65
C PHE A 177 -1.56 19.83 11.32
N PHE A 178 -1.78 21.05 11.80
CA PHE A 178 -0.81 21.81 12.59
C PHE A 178 -1.33 22.15 13.99
N PRO A 179 -0.62 21.77 15.07
CA PRO A 179 0.61 20.97 15.06
C PRO A 179 0.35 19.56 14.52
N GLN A 180 1.37 19.01 13.83
CA GLN A 180 1.28 17.63 13.37
C GLN A 180 1.27 16.70 14.58
N ARG A 181 0.59 15.57 14.45
CA ARG A 181 0.53 14.55 15.48
C ARG A 181 0.99 13.23 14.87
N LEU A 182 1.99 12.65 15.52
CA LEU A 182 2.50 11.33 15.20
C LEU A 182 1.84 10.33 16.15
N SER A 183 1.13 9.36 15.57
CA SER A 183 0.35 8.38 16.31
C SER A 183 0.79 6.97 15.99
N PHE A 184 0.85 6.14 17.04
CA PHE A 184 1.27 4.76 17.00
C PHE A 184 0.19 3.88 17.61
N TRP A 185 0.03 2.68 17.05
CA TRP A 185 -0.84 1.65 17.59
C TRP A 185 -0.18 0.30 17.42
N ASP A 186 0.02 -0.41 18.53
CA ASP A 186 0.47 -1.79 18.49
C ASP A 186 -0.74 -2.71 18.33
N HIS A 187 -0.57 -3.78 17.56
CA HIS A 187 -1.63 -4.75 17.36
C HIS A 187 -2.07 -5.37 18.69
N GLY A 188 -3.34 -5.16 19.03
CA GLY A 188 -3.94 -5.61 20.31
C GLY A 188 -4.16 -4.47 21.31
N ASP A 189 -3.58 -3.29 21.09
CA ASP A 189 -3.82 -2.14 21.97
C ASP A 189 -5.25 -1.62 21.86
N THR A 190 -5.79 -1.14 22.98
CA THR A 190 -7.14 -0.55 23.05
C THR A 190 -7.17 0.92 22.62
N LYS A 191 -6.02 1.59 22.55
CA LYS A 191 -5.91 3.03 22.26
C LYS A 191 -4.65 3.37 21.50
N TRP A 192 -4.69 4.48 20.78
CA TRP A 192 -3.53 5.04 20.11
C TRP A 192 -2.61 5.77 21.09
N ARG A 193 -1.31 5.58 20.96
CA ARG A 193 -0.25 6.38 21.60
C ARG A 193 0.08 7.53 20.66
N SER A 194 0.14 8.77 21.12
CA SER A 194 0.36 9.92 20.22
C SER A 194 1.23 10.98 20.86
N ILE A 195 2.04 11.63 20.04
CA ILE A 195 2.84 12.78 20.40
C ILE A 195 2.52 13.94 19.46
N ASP A 196 2.29 15.12 20.04
CA ASP A 196 2.19 16.35 19.26
C ASP A 196 3.60 16.78 18.88
N ILE A 197 3.82 16.92 17.58
CA ILE A 197 5.07 17.42 17.02
C ILE A 197 5.05 18.93 17.25
N LEU A 198 5.85 19.35 18.22
CA LEU A 198 5.98 20.75 18.62
C LEU A 198 6.41 21.63 17.44
N PHE A 199 6.18 22.93 17.57
CA PHE A 199 6.53 23.94 16.57
C PHE A 199 7.97 23.75 16.09
N GLY A 200 8.14 23.58 14.77
CA GLY A 200 9.47 23.54 14.16
C GLY A 200 9.70 22.40 13.17
N LYS A 201 8.88 21.35 13.13
CA LYS A 201 9.01 20.26 12.13
C LYS A 201 7.71 19.97 11.39
N VAL A 202 7.86 19.67 10.09
CA VAL A 202 6.76 19.32 9.19
C VAL A 202 7.12 18.04 8.46
N TYR A 203 6.67 16.90 8.96
CA TYR A 203 6.90 15.63 8.31
C TYR A 203 5.97 15.42 7.13
N GLU A 204 6.55 14.95 6.04
CA GLU A 204 5.81 14.61 4.81
C GLU A 204 5.80 13.11 4.55
N HIS A 205 6.90 12.41 4.86
CA HIS A 205 7.07 11.00 4.56
C HIS A 205 7.68 10.26 5.74
N MET A 206 7.23 9.03 5.95
CA MET A 206 7.83 8.08 6.88
C MET A 206 8.15 6.77 6.16
N ILE A 207 9.17 6.08 6.66
CA ILE A 207 9.38 4.65 6.43
C ILE A 207 9.61 3.97 7.78
N CYS A 208 9.33 2.68 7.85
CA CYS A 208 9.80 1.85 8.96
C CYS A 208 11.00 1.04 8.44
N HIS A 209 12.08 1.00 9.22
CA HIS A 209 13.28 0.27 8.87
C HIS A 209 13.95 -0.22 10.16
N ASN A 210 14.29 -1.51 10.22
CA ASN A 210 14.90 -2.15 11.39
C ASN A 210 14.19 -1.90 12.74
N GLY A 211 12.86 -1.82 12.72
CA GLY A 211 12.05 -1.59 13.92
C GLY A 211 12.02 -0.14 14.40
N GLU A 212 12.61 0.79 13.66
CA GLU A 212 12.51 2.23 13.92
C GLU A 212 11.75 2.94 12.79
N ILE A 213 11.18 4.10 13.10
CA ILE A 213 10.48 4.93 12.11
C ILE A 213 11.32 6.14 11.76
N TYR A 214 11.59 6.29 10.46
CA TYR A 214 12.36 7.40 9.89
C TYR A 214 11.37 8.39 9.28
N ALA A 215 11.25 9.58 9.86
CA ALA A 215 10.32 10.62 9.46
C ALA A 215 11.05 11.80 8.82
N PHE A 216 10.83 12.03 7.52
CA PHE A 216 11.43 13.15 6.79
C PHE A 216 10.68 14.46 7.04
N SER A 217 11.38 15.45 7.56
CA SER A 217 10.90 16.80 7.84
C SER A 217 11.23 17.76 6.70
N ARG A 218 10.20 18.29 6.02
CA ARG A 218 10.36 19.20 4.88
C ARG A 218 11.07 20.50 5.26
N ASN A 219 10.66 21.12 6.36
CA ASN A 219 11.11 22.47 6.71
C ASN A 219 12.49 22.47 7.36
N THR A 220 12.82 21.46 8.16
CA THR A 220 14.15 21.34 8.79
C THR A 220 15.14 20.55 7.94
N ARG A 221 14.65 19.83 6.91
CA ARG A 221 15.50 19.05 5.99
C ARG A 221 16.27 17.94 6.70
N THR A 222 15.69 17.39 7.74
CA THR A 222 16.24 16.30 8.55
C THR A 222 15.34 15.07 8.46
N VAL A 223 15.91 13.91 8.76
CA VAL A 223 15.13 12.70 9.04
C VAL A 223 15.24 12.41 10.53
N ASP A 224 14.12 12.43 11.22
CA ASP A 224 14.09 12.03 12.63
C ASP A 224 13.82 10.56 12.75
N VAL A 225 14.55 9.91 13.65
CA VAL A 225 14.39 8.50 13.96
C VAL A 225 13.62 8.37 15.26
N TRP A 226 12.55 7.59 15.20
CA TRP A 226 11.60 7.40 16.28
C TRP A 226 11.60 5.94 16.72
N ASP A 227 11.94 5.73 17.98
CA ASP A 227 11.67 4.48 18.69
C ASP A 227 10.24 4.53 19.22
N PHE A 228 9.46 3.53 18.86
CA PHE A 228 8.07 3.36 19.27
C PHE A 228 7.88 2.18 20.24
N HIS A 229 8.95 1.51 20.62
CA HIS A 229 8.97 0.46 21.61
C HIS A 229 8.88 1.06 23.02
N GLY A 230 7.85 0.68 23.78
CA GLY A 230 7.64 1.13 25.17
C GLY A 230 6.37 1.95 25.36
N VAL A 231 6.25 2.65 26.50
CA VAL A 231 4.99 3.33 26.89
C VAL A 231 4.72 4.58 26.06
N SER A 232 5.76 5.27 25.60
CA SER A 232 5.67 6.48 24.80
C SER A 232 6.72 6.49 23.68
N PRO A 233 6.37 6.94 22.47
CA PRO A 233 7.34 7.15 21.40
C PRO A 233 8.42 8.15 21.80
N LYS A 234 9.66 7.91 21.38
CA LYS A 234 10.81 8.78 21.66
C LYS A 234 11.61 8.99 20.39
N GLN A 235 12.00 10.24 20.15
CA GLN A 235 12.99 10.53 19.13
C GLN A 235 14.36 10.07 19.65
N THR A 236 15.03 9.19 18.92
CA THR A 236 16.33 8.62 19.30
C THR A 236 17.49 9.46 18.76
N PHE A 237 17.45 9.79 17.47
CA PHE A 237 18.42 10.67 16.82
C PHE A 237 17.81 11.32 15.56
N TYR A 238 18.63 12.07 14.83
CA TYR A 238 18.23 12.64 13.54
C TYR A 238 19.40 12.65 12.55
N ILE A 239 19.08 12.63 11.26
CA ILE A 239 20.03 12.60 10.15
C ILE A 239 19.93 13.93 9.41
N GLU A 240 21.07 14.58 9.18
CA GLU A 240 21.21 15.80 8.40
C GLU A 240 21.62 15.52 6.94
N GLY A 241 21.66 16.56 6.10
CA GLY A 241 22.23 16.47 4.74
C GLY A 241 21.24 16.07 3.64
N VAL A 242 19.92 16.21 3.87
CA VAL A 242 18.93 15.87 2.84
C VAL A 242 18.96 16.90 1.69
N PRO A 243 19.12 16.51 0.40
CA PRO A 243 19.37 17.42 -0.73
C PRO A 243 18.22 18.38 -1.05
N GLN A 244 18.43 19.70 -1.10
CA GLN A 244 17.38 20.74 -1.23
C GLN A 244 16.26 20.42 -2.26
N THR A 245 14.98 20.50 -1.84
CA THR A 245 13.84 20.58 -2.77
C THR A 245 13.53 22.03 -3.10
N LEU A 246 13.77 22.46 -4.32
CA LEU A 246 13.16 23.68 -4.86
C LEU A 246 11.73 23.36 -5.26
N HIS A 247 10.77 23.96 -4.55
CA HIS A 247 9.37 23.51 -4.55
C HIS A 247 8.63 23.73 -5.87
N GLU A 248 9.09 24.65 -6.70
CA GLU A 248 8.75 24.77 -8.11
C GLU A 248 9.72 25.78 -8.74
N GLN A 249 10.47 25.38 -9.76
CA GLN A 249 11.26 26.32 -10.56
C GLN A 249 10.60 26.48 -11.92
N TRP A 250 10.35 27.72 -12.31
CA TRP A 250 9.97 28.02 -13.68
C TRP A 250 11.24 28.24 -14.49
N LYS A 251 11.42 27.44 -15.54
CA LYS A 251 12.46 27.67 -16.56
C LYS A 251 11.76 28.11 -17.84
N VAL A 252 11.98 29.36 -18.21
CA VAL A 252 11.44 29.94 -19.44
C VAL A 252 12.55 29.92 -20.48
N THR A 253 12.32 29.26 -21.61
CA THR A 253 13.13 29.41 -22.83
C THR A 253 12.41 30.37 -23.78
N LYS A 254 13.04 30.75 -24.89
CA LYS A 254 12.45 31.69 -25.87
C LYS A 254 11.11 31.21 -26.46
N GLU A 255 10.79 29.93 -26.36
CA GLU A 255 9.63 29.31 -27.03
C GLU A 255 8.69 28.54 -26.08
N LYS A 256 9.14 28.21 -24.86
CA LYS A 256 8.41 27.32 -23.93
C LYS A 256 8.64 27.70 -22.48
N ALA A 257 7.61 27.52 -21.65
CA ALA A 257 7.75 27.59 -20.18
C ALA A 257 7.66 26.18 -19.59
N TYR A 258 8.60 25.84 -18.71
CA TYR A 258 8.56 24.60 -17.94
C TYR A 258 8.39 24.91 -16.47
N SER A 259 7.47 24.21 -15.80
CA SER A 259 7.47 24.10 -14.34
C SER A 259 8.22 22.83 -13.95
N VAL A 260 9.22 23.00 -13.08
CA VAL A 260 10.02 21.92 -12.50
C VAL A 260 9.56 21.74 -11.06
N GLN A 261 8.87 20.65 -10.76
CA GLN A 261 8.48 20.29 -9.39
C GLN A 261 9.39 19.18 -8.90
N ARG A 262 10.02 19.33 -7.72
CA ARG A 262 10.83 18.28 -7.09
C ARG A 262 10.13 17.69 -5.88
N ARG A 263 10.28 16.38 -5.66
CA ARG A 263 9.80 15.67 -4.47
C ARG A 263 10.83 14.65 -4.00
N ILE A 264 11.09 14.62 -2.70
CA ILE A 264 11.98 13.63 -2.08
C ILE A 264 11.15 12.55 -1.43
N TYR A 265 11.55 11.31 -1.66
CA TYR A 265 10.99 10.13 -1.04
C TYR A 265 12.07 9.42 -0.22
N LEU A 266 11.69 8.96 0.97
CA LEU A 266 12.43 7.94 1.70
C LEU A 266 11.95 6.58 1.20
N VAL A 267 12.88 5.71 0.83
CA VAL A 267 12.56 4.34 0.41
C VAL A 267 13.57 3.36 1.02
N GLU A 268 13.10 2.17 1.33
CA GLU A 268 13.95 1.07 1.76
C GLU A 268 14.45 0.29 0.53
N SER A 269 15.76 0.04 0.49
CA SER A 269 16.40 -0.77 -0.54
C SER A 269 16.22 -2.26 -0.24
N TRP A 270 16.43 -3.09 -1.26
CA TRP A 270 16.46 -4.55 -1.08
C TRP A 270 17.61 -5.05 -0.20
N LEU A 271 18.65 -4.23 -0.03
CA LEU A 271 19.80 -4.50 0.82
C LEU A 271 19.63 -3.91 2.22
N GLU A 272 18.40 -3.53 2.60
CA GLU A 272 18.11 -2.94 3.90
C GLU A 272 18.81 -1.58 4.09
N ASP A 273 19.03 -0.83 3.01
CA ASP A 273 19.51 0.55 3.09
C ASP A 273 18.33 1.54 3.06
N VAL A 274 18.45 2.65 3.78
CA VAL A 274 17.55 3.79 3.63
C VAL A 274 18.07 4.72 2.52
N LEU A 275 17.28 4.89 1.46
CA LEU A 275 17.62 5.71 0.30
C LEU A 275 16.77 6.98 0.24
N PHE A 276 17.40 8.07 -0.22
CA PHE A 276 16.71 9.29 -0.63
C PHE A 276 16.55 9.32 -2.15
N VAL A 277 15.30 9.38 -2.62
CA VAL A 277 14.98 9.48 -4.04
C VAL A 277 14.43 10.86 -4.34
N ASP A 278 15.17 11.66 -5.11
CA ASP A 278 14.70 12.94 -5.65
C ASP A 278 14.02 12.71 -7.01
N LYS A 279 12.71 12.95 -7.04
CA LYS A 279 11.89 12.85 -8.25
C LYS A 279 11.61 14.24 -8.79
N VAL A 280 12.05 14.46 -10.03
CA VAL A 280 11.83 15.70 -10.77
C VAL A 280 10.67 15.51 -11.75
N PHE A 281 9.64 16.34 -11.62
CA PHE A 281 8.53 16.44 -12.55
C PHE A 281 8.74 17.67 -13.44
N LEU A 282 8.66 17.48 -14.75
CA LEU A 282 8.72 18.54 -15.74
C LEU A 282 7.33 18.66 -16.37
N LYS A 283 6.69 19.82 -16.22
CA LYS A 283 5.44 20.15 -16.90
C LYS A 283 5.71 21.27 -17.89
N GLU A 284 5.55 20.95 -19.17
CA GLU A 284 5.59 21.91 -20.25
C GLU A 284 4.28 22.70 -20.28
N SER A 285 4.38 24.02 -20.46
CA SER A 285 3.26 24.92 -20.68
C SER A 285 3.54 25.70 -21.96
N THR A 286 2.61 25.63 -22.91
CA THR A 286 2.62 26.49 -24.09
C THR A 286 2.23 27.90 -23.64
N ILE A 287 3.05 28.89 -24.03
CA ILE A 287 2.79 30.32 -23.77
C ILE A 287 1.64 30.78 -24.67
#